data_AF-A0A662IEB4-F1
#
_entry.id   AF-A0A662IEB4-F1
#
_cell.length_a   1.000
_cell.length_b   1.000
_cell.length_c   1.000
_cell.angle_alpha   90.00
_cell.angle_beta   90.00
_cell.angle_gamma   90.00
#
_symmetry.space_group_name_H-M   'P 1'
#
loop_
_entity.id
_entity.type
_entity.pdbx_description
1 polymer ?
#
loop_
_entity_poly.entity_id
_entity_poly.type
_entity_poly.pdbx_seq_one_letter_code
_entity_poly.pdbx_strand_id
1 'polypeptide(L)' 'DWMWERIAETYVFNEEVRRRMLEANPWALHEVVKRLYEAYRRGYWRPSEEALRRLREAAAEAEAWIEAGAER' A
#
# COMPACT_ATOMS: atom_id res chain seq x y z
N ASP A 1 -11.32 12.05 -1.67
CA ASP A 1 -12.26 11.32 -2.54
C ASP A 1 -12.53 9.98 -1.89
N TRP A 2 -13.79 9.54 -1.88
CA TRP A 2 -14.22 8.33 -1.17
C TRP A 2 -13.62 7.05 -1.78
N MET A 3 -13.36 7.03 -3.08
CA MET A 3 -12.86 5.85 -3.79
C MET A 3 -11.43 5.50 -3.38
N TRP A 4 -10.53 6.48 -3.37
CA TRP A 4 -9.13 6.28 -2.95
C TRP A 4 -9.03 5.87 -1.49
N GLU A 5 -9.87 6.47 -0.63
CA GLU A 5 -9.94 6.11 0.79
C GLU A 5 -10.36 4.64 0.97
N ARG A 6 -11.38 4.17 0.23
CA ARG A 6 -11.81 2.77 0.26
C ARG A 6 -10.74 1.80 -0.21
N ILE A 7 -9.97 2.14 -1.24
CA ILE A 7 -8.85 1.31 -1.72
C ILE A 7 -7.79 1.21 -0.63
N ALA A 8 -7.37 2.34 -0.06
CA ALA A 8 -6.39 2.38 1.02
C ALA A 8 -6.86 1.58 2.23
N GLU A 9 -8.12 1.75 2.64
CA GLU A 9 -8.71 1.02 3.75
C GLU A 9 -8.73 -0.49 3.53
N THR A 10 -9.14 -0.93 2.34
CA THR A 10 -9.35 -2.34 2.04
C THR A 10 -8.03 -3.09 1.89
N TYR A 11 -7.07 -2.54 1.15
CA TYR A 11 -5.88 -3.28 0.73
C TYR A 11 -4.63 -2.94 1.53
N VAL A 12 -4.57 -1.75 2.12
CA VAL A 12 -3.38 -1.28 2.84
C VAL A 12 -3.64 -1.28 4.35
N PHE A 13 -4.74 -0.69 4.80
CA PHE A 13 -4.98 -0.43 6.21
C PHE A 13 -5.60 -1.60 6.96
N ASN A 14 -6.30 -2.49 6.25
CA ASN A 14 -6.72 -3.77 6.79
C ASN A 14 -5.51 -4.72 6.84
N GLU A 15 -5.04 -5.01 8.05
CA GLU A 15 -3.84 -5.83 8.27
C GLU A 15 -4.00 -7.27 7.76
N GLU A 16 -5.19 -7.85 7.89
CA GLU A 16 -5.47 -9.21 7.41
C GLU A 16 -5.36 -9.28 5.88
N VAL A 17 -5.97 -8.32 5.17
CA VAL A 17 -5.88 -8.24 3.72
C VAL A 17 -4.44 -7.96 3.27
N ARG A 18 -3.79 -6.98 3.90
CA ARG A 18 -2.40 -6.60 3.60
C ARG A 18 -1.47 -7.79 3.73
N ARG A 19 -1.57 -8.55 4.84
CA ARG A 19 -0.76 -9.74 5.08
C ARG A 19 -1.01 -10.84 4.05
N ARG A 20 -2.27 -11.11 3.71
CA ARG A 20 -2.61 -12.08 2.65
C ARG A 20 -2.03 -11.67 1.29
N MET A 21 -2.02 -10.37 0.98
CA MET A 21 -1.39 -9.86 -0.25
C MET A 21 0.13 -10.05 -0.23
N LEU A 22 0.80 -9.76 0.88
CA LEU A 22 2.25 -9.96 1.03
C LEU A 22 2.66 -11.42 0.86
N GLU A 23 1.91 -12.34 1.48
CA GLU A 23 2.18 -13.78 1.38
C GLU A 23 1.94 -14.32 -0.04
N ALA A 24 0.92 -13.81 -0.75
CA ALA A 24 0.56 -14.29 -2.08
C ALA A 24 1.38 -13.63 -3.21
N ASN A 25 1.53 -12.30 -3.16
CA ASN A 25 2.25 -11.49 -4.14
C ASN A 25 2.59 -10.09 -3.58
N PRO A 26 3.78 -9.89 -2.98
CA PRO A 26 4.13 -8.61 -2.39
C PRO A 26 4.26 -7.47 -3.42
N TRP A 27 4.55 -7.79 -4.69
CA TRP A 27 4.53 -6.80 -5.79
C TRP A 27 3.15 -6.18 -6.00
N ALA A 28 2.08 -6.93 -5.75
CA ALA A 28 0.71 -6.41 -5.87
C ALA A 28 0.43 -5.34 -4.82
N LEU A 29 0.87 -5.55 -3.57
CA LEU A 29 0.72 -4.54 -2.52
C LEU A 29 1.54 -3.28 -2.84
N HIS A 30 2.79 -3.46 -3.27
CA HIS A 30 3.65 -2.36 -3.68
C HIS A 30 3.02 -1.50 -4.79
N GLU A 31 2.44 -2.12 -5.82
CA GLU A 31 1.78 -1.39 -6.91
C GLU A 31 0.48 -0.68 -6.46
N VAL A 32 -0.29 -1.25 -5.53
CA VAL A 32 -1.46 -0.56 -4.93
C VAL A 32 -1.01 0.70 -4.19
N VAL A 33 0.01 0.60 -3.34
CA VAL A 33 0.53 1.74 -2.58
C VAL A 33 1.09 2.81 -3.52
N LYS A 34 1.81 2.42 -4.57
CA LYS A 34 2.32 3.34 -5.60
C LYS A 34 1.21 4.12 -6.31
N ARG A 35 0.11 3.46 -6.69
CA ARG A 35 -1.05 4.13 -7.32
C ARG A 35 -1.75 5.10 -6.38
N LEU A 36 -1.83 4.76 -5.08
CA LEU A 36 -2.36 5.65 -4.05
C LEU A 36 -1.47 6.90 -3.87
N TYR A 37 -0.14 6.74 -3.90
CA TYR A 37 0.78 7.88 -3.92
C TYR A 37 0.65 8.74 -5.17
N GLU A 38 0.46 8.13 -6.33
CA GLU A 38 0.22 8.86 -7.56
C GLU A 38 -1.08 9.69 -7.49
N ALA A 39 -2.15 9.11 -6.95
CA ALA A 39 -3.41 9.82 -6.72
C ALA A 39 -3.22 11.02 -5.78
N TYR A 40 -2.44 10.86 -4.71
CA TYR A 40 -2.06 11.96 -3.82
C TYR A 40 -1.26 13.05 -4.55
N ARG A 41 -0.17 12.68 -5.25
CA ARG A 41 0.71 13.63 -5.94
C ARG A 41 0.02 14.41 -7.05
N ARG A 42 -0.95 13.79 -7.74
CA ARG A 42 -1.75 14.42 -8.80
C ARG A 42 -2.95 15.22 -8.26
N GLY A 43 -3.18 15.20 -6.95
CA GLY A 43 -4.29 15.91 -6.31
C GLY A 43 -5.66 15.24 -6.44
N TYR A 44 -5.73 14.00 -6.94
CA TYR A 44 -6.97 13.22 -7.02
C TYR A 44 -7.41 12.72 -5.63
N TRP A 45 -6.47 12.59 -4.71
CA TRP A 45 -6.73 12.24 -3.32
C TRP A 45 -6.01 13.19 -2.38
N ARG A 46 -6.66 13.53 -1.27
CA ARG A 46 -6.12 14.35 -0.18
C ARG A 46 -6.21 13.53 1.13
N PRO A 47 -5.33 12.53 1.30
CA PRO A 47 -5.27 11.73 2.52
C PRO A 47 -4.89 12.57 3.73
N SER A 48 -5.17 12.05 4.93
CA SER A 48 -4.57 12.59 6.16
C SER A 48 -3.08 12.27 6.24
N GLU A 49 -2.34 13.00 7.07
CA GLU A 49 -0.93 12.70 7.35
C GLU A 49 -0.74 11.28 7.89
N GLU A 50 -1.70 10.81 8.69
CA GLU A 50 -1.71 9.45 9.21
C GLU A 50 -1.89 8.40 8.11
N ALA A 51 -2.82 8.63 7.18
CA ALA A 51 -2.97 7.76 6.01
C ALA A 51 -1.70 7.74 5.15
N LEU A 52 -1.04 8.89 4.95
CA LEU A 52 0.24 8.98 4.23
C LEU A 52 1.37 8.24 4.95
N ARG A 53 1.43 8.29 6.29
CA ARG A 53 2.39 7.54 7.10
C ARG A 53 2.20 6.03 6.92
N ARG A 54 0.96 5.56 7.05
CA ARG A 54 0.61 4.13 6.90
C ARG A 54 0.90 3.60 5.49
N LEU A 55 0.74 4.44 4.46
CA LEU A 55 1.16 4.08 3.10
C LEU A 55 2.67 3.90 2.98
N ARG A 56 3.48 4.75 3.63
CA ARG A 56 4.96 4.61 3.62
C ARG A 56 5.38 3.31 4.28
N GLU A 57 4.75 2.98 5.39
CA GLU A 57 5.00 1.74 6.13
C GLU A 57 4.65 0.50 5.31
N ALA A 58 3.49 0.51 4.65
CA ALA A 58 3.10 -0.60 3.78
C ALA A 58 3.99 -0.74 2.54
N ALA A 59 4.51 0.37 1.98
CA ALA A 59 5.50 0.30 0.90
C ALA A 59 6.80 -0.36 1.37
N ALA A 60 7.36 0.08 2.50
CA ALA A 60 8.58 -0.49 3.07
C ALA A 60 8.41 -1.97 3.44
N GLU A 61 7.24 -2.34 3.98
CA GLU A 61 6.90 -3.73 4.25
C GLU A 61 6.88 -4.56 2.96
N ALA A 62 6.23 -4.08 1.90
CA ALA A 62 6.20 -4.76 0.61
C ALA A 62 7.60 -4.93 -0.01
N GLU A 63 8.44 -3.90 0.05
CA GLU A 63 9.84 -3.95 -0.40
C GLU A 63 10.63 -5.02 0.36
N ALA A 64 10.53 -5.05 1.69
CA ALA A 64 11.21 -6.06 2.52
C ALA A 64 10.78 -7.50 2.15
N TRP A 65 9.49 -7.72 1.87
CA TRP A 65 9.00 -9.03 1.42
C TRP A 65 9.50 -9.41 0.02
N ILE A 66 9.59 -8.44 -0.89
CA ILE A 66 10.14 -8.64 -2.23
C ILE A 66 11.62 -9.04 -2.14
N GLU A 67 12.41 -8.32 -1.36
CA GLU A 67 13.84 -8.59 -1.16
C GLU A 67 14.05 -9.96 -0.53
N ALA A 68 13.34 -10.28 0.55
CA ALA A 68 13.43 -11.59 1.22
C ALA A 68 12.99 -12.78 0.35
N GLY A 69 12.16 -12.54 -0.66
CA GLY A 69 11.75 -13.54 -1.66
C GLY A 69 12.74 -13.67 -2.82
N ALA A 70 13.45 -12.60 -3.19
CA ALA A 70 14.46 -12.60 -4.26
C ALA A 70 15.77 -13.27 -3.85
N GLU A 71 16.03 -13.39 -2.55
CA GLU A 71 17.21 -14.07 -1.99
C GLU A 71 17.04 -15.59 -1.80
N ARG A 72 15.87 -16.16 -2.14
CA ARG A 72 15.60 -17.61 -2.10
C ARG A 72 15.74 -18.24 -3.48
#